data_AF-A0A959VP70-F1
#
_entry.id   AF-A0A959VP70-F1
#
_cell.length_a   1.000
_cell.length_b   1.000
_cell.length_c   1.000
_cell.angle_alpha   90.00
_cell.angle_beta   90.00
_cell.angle_gamma   90.00
#
_symmetry.space_group_name_H-M   'P 1'
#
loop_
_entity.id
_entity.type
_entity.pdbx_description
1 polymer ?
#
loop_
_entity_poly.entity_id
_entity_poly.type
_entity_poly.pdbx_seq_one_letter_code
_entity_poly.pdbx_strand_id
1 'polypeptide(L)'
;QKDLDFLLTLGEIFTLIPYGQLICEQAALIGLPEDTLDQIFDVMIRDFSAYAAELHGKTSTTEAQAEWARSAITRPVVDQDRFDSVWEKTRALAGGYEMNP
;
A
#
# COMPACT_ATOMS: atom_id res chain seq x y z
N GLN A 1 -24.73 -10.14 -15.84
CA GLN A 1 -24.31 -9.40 -14.64
C GLN A 1 -22.96 -8.79 -15.00
N LYS A 2 -22.78 -7.46 -14.98
CA LYS A 2 -21.43 -6.88 -15.10
C LYS A 2 -20.59 -7.46 -13.97
N ASP A 3 -19.36 -7.84 -14.26
CA ASP A 3 -18.50 -8.49 -13.27
C ASP A 3 -18.08 -7.47 -12.20
N LEU A 4 -18.89 -7.39 -11.15
CA LEU A 4 -18.71 -6.46 -10.04
C LEU A 4 -17.47 -6.80 -9.23
N ASP A 5 -17.16 -8.09 -9.09
CA ASP A 5 -16.01 -8.57 -8.33
C ASP A 5 -14.70 -8.21 -9.04
N PHE A 6 -14.68 -8.29 -10.37
CA PHE A 6 -13.56 -7.77 -11.17
C PHE A 6 -13.37 -6.26 -10.97
N LEU A 7 -14.45 -5.49 -11.07
CA LEU A 7 -14.40 -4.03 -10.94
C LEU A 7 -13.99 -3.57 -9.55
N LEU A 8 -14.38 -4.32 -8.51
CA LEU A 8 -13.99 -4.04 -7.13
C LEU A 8 -12.47 -4.16 -6.96
N THR A 9 -11.88 -5.31 -7.33
CA THR A 9 -10.43 -5.53 -7.20
C THR A 9 -9.63 -4.57 -8.08
N LEU A 10 -10.10 -4.28 -9.29
CA LEU A 10 -9.46 -3.27 -10.12
C LEU A 10 -9.54 -1.87 -9.48
N GLY A 11 -10.66 -1.56 -8.83
CA GLY A 11 -10.83 -0.34 -8.06
C GLY A 11 -9.85 -0.23 -6.89
N GLU A 12 -9.63 -1.32 -6.15
CA GLU A 12 -8.67 -1.39 -5.04
C GLU A 12 -7.22 -1.17 -5.51
N ILE A 13 -6.83 -1.79 -6.63
CA ILE A 13 -5.53 -1.53 -7.26
C ILE A 13 -5.42 -0.07 -7.69
N PHE A 14 -6.46 0.44 -8.35
CA PHE A 14 -6.46 1.80 -8.89
C PHE A 14 -6.37 2.85 -7.78
N THR A 15 -7.05 2.69 -6.65
CA THR A 15 -7.07 3.69 -5.56
C THR A 15 -5.71 3.82 -4.86
N LEU A 16 -4.93 2.75 -4.78
CA LEU A 16 -3.57 2.80 -4.20
C LEU A 16 -2.64 3.76 -4.96
N ILE A 17 -2.82 3.92 -6.28
CA ILE A 17 -1.97 4.78 -7.12
C ILE A 17 -2.10 6.28 -6.75
N PRO A 18 -3.30 6.92 -6.81
CA PRO A 18 -3.45 8.31 -6.42
C PRO A 18 -3.21 8.52 -4.92
N TYR A 19 -3.54 7.55 -4.05
CA TYR A 19 -3.17 7.67 -2.64
C TYR A 19 -1.65 7.68 -2.44
N GLY A 20 -0.91 6.86 -3.18
CA GLY A 20 0.56 6.86 -3.14
C GLY A 20 1.14 8.21 -3.57
N GLN A 21 0.58 8.81 -4.63
CA GLN A 21 0.96 10.16 -5.05
C GLN A 21 0.67 11.20 -3.94
N LEU A 22 -0.54 11.20 -3.38
CA LEU A 22 -0.92 12.15 -2.32
C LEU A 22 -0.06 11.99 -1.05
N ILE A 23 0.32 10.76 -0.71
CA ILE A 23 1.24 10.47 0.39
C ILE A 23 2.62 11.07 0.11
N CYS A 24 3.17 10.90 -1.09
CA CYS A 24 4.45 11.50 -1.49
C CYS A 24 4.41 13.04 -1.45
N GLU A 25 3.34 13.63 -1.99
CA GLU A 25 3.15 15.09 -1.98
C GLU A 25 3.08 15.62 -0.55
N GLN A 26 2.28 14.99 0.31
CA GLN A 26 2.16 15.40 1.70
C GLN A 26 3.46 15.19 2.48
N ALA A 27 4.18 14.09 2.24
CA ALA A 27 5.46 13.80 2.86
C ALA A 27 6.49 14.91 2.55
N ALA A 28 6.54 15.38 1.30
CA ALA A 28 7.39 16.49 0.91
C ALA A 28 6.98 17.81 1.60
N LEU A 29 5.67 18.07 1.75
CA LEU A 29 5.16 19.28 2.41
C LEU A 29 5.50 19.35 3.90
N ILE A 30 5.47 18.23 4.62
CA ILE A 30 5.71 18.19 6.07
C ILE A 30 7.15 17.82 6.44
N GLY A 31 8.01 17.54 5.46
CA GLY A 31 9.36 17.03 5.71
C GLY A 31 9.35 15.68 6.43
N LEU A 32 8.47 14.77 6.01
CA LEU A 32 8.34 13.46 6.64
C LEU A 32 9.67 12.69 6.52
N PRO A 33 10.16 12.05 7.60
CA PRO A 33 11.33 11.19 7.53
C PRO A 33 11.17 10.09 6.48
N GLU A 34 12.23 9.88 5.69
CA GLU A 34 12.24 8.91 4.57
C GLU A 34 11.96 7.48 5.05
N ASP A 35 12.48 7.10 6.22
CA ASP A 35 12.24 5.79 6.82
C ASP A 35 10.75 5.54 7.15
N THR A 36 10.03 6.57 7.59
CA THR A 36 8.57 6.50 7.79
C THR A 36 7.83 6.41 6.46
N LEU A 37 8.23 7.21 5.46
CA LEU A 37 7.61 7.17 4.12
C LEU A 37 7.78 5.79 3.48
N ASP A 38 8.99 5.25 3.50
CA ASP A 38 9.30 3.92 2.99
C ASP A 38 8.52 2.82 3.72
N GLN A 39 8.30 2.96 5.03
CA GLN A 39 7.51 2.00 5.80
C GLN A 39 6.02 2.04 5.43
N ILE A 40 5.48 3.21 5.05
CA ILE A 40 4.13 3.31 4.48
C ILE A 40 4.08 2.58 3.13
N PHE A 41 5.08 2.79 2.27
CA PHE A 41 5.13 2.14 0.96
C PHE A 41 5.38 0.63 1.03
N ASP A 42 6.09 0.12 2.04
CA ASP A 42 6.18 -1.33 2.29
C ASP A 42 4.79 -1.97 2.45
N VAL A 43 3.87 -1.31 3.16
CA VAL A 43 2.47 -1.74 3.30
C VAL A 43 1.73 -1.62 1.96
N MET A 44 1.82 -0.47 1.30
CA MET A 44 1.12 -0.24 0.03
C MET A 44 1.53 -1.22 -1.08
N ILE A 45 2.82 -1.58 -1.17
CA ILE A 45 3.32 -2.55 -2.15
C ILE A 45 2.76 -3.95 -1.86
N ARG A 46 2.63 -4.34 -0.59
CA ARG A 46 2.03 -5.62 -0.18
C ARG A 46 0.55 -5.67 -0.54
N ASP A 47 -0.19 -4.60 -0.24
CA ASP A 47 -1.61 -4.49 -0.57
C ASP A 47 -1.82 -4.53 -2.08
N PHE A 48 -1.06 -3.74 -2.84
CA PHE A 48 -1.10 -3.74 -4.30
C PHE A 48 -0.83 -5.15 -4.86
N SER A 49 0.19 -5.83 -4.33
CA SER A 49 0.54 -7.19 -4.76
C SER A 49 -0.52 -8.22 -4.40
N ALA A 50 -1.20 -8.07 -3.26
CA ALA A 50 -2.31 -8.93 -2.86
C ALA A 50 -3.50 -8.78 -3.82
N TYR A 51 -3.89 -7.54 -4.15
CA TYR A 51 -4.96 -7.28 -5.11
C TYR A 51 -4.58 -7.71 -6.54
N ALA A 52 -3.32 -7.55 -6.94
CA ALA A 52 -2.84 -8.05 -8.22
C ALA A 52 -2.90 -9.59 -8.30
N ALA A 53 -2.55 -10.29 -7.22
CA ALA A 53 -2.72 -11.74 -7.14
C ALA A 53 -4.19 -12.16 -7.19
N GLU A 54 -5.09 -11.44 -6.52
CA GLU A 54 -6.53 -11.67 -6.61
C GLU A 54 -7.03 -11.46 -8.04
N LEU A 55 -6.66 -10.36 -8.68
CA LEU A 55 -7.05 -10.05 -10.05
C LEU A 55 -6.61 -11.16 -11.00
N HIS A 56 -5.36 -11.63 -10.90
CA HIS A 56 -4.85 -12.77 -11.70
C HIS A 56 -5.70 -14.03 -11.56
N GLY A 57 -6.27 -14.29 -10.37
CA GLY A 57 -7.06 -15.48 -10.08
C GLY A 57 -8.53 -15.44 -10.52
N LYS A 58 -9.05 -14.30 -11.00
CA LYS A 58 -10.47 -14.18 -11.39
C LYS A 58 -10.73 -14.83 -12.75
N THR A 59 -11.80 -15.60 -12.85
CA THR A 59 -12.21 -16.30 -14.09
C THR A 59 -12.62 -15.35 -15.23
N SER A 60 -12.83 -14.08 -14.93
CA SER A 60 -13.22 -13.04 -15.89
C SER A 60 -12.06 -12.24 -16.47
N THR A 61 -10.84 -12.45 -16.01
CA THR A 61 -9.68 -11.82 -16.63
C THR A 61 -9.40 -12.44 -17.99
N THR A 62 -9.12 -11.59 -18.98
CA THR A 62 -8.45 -12.03 -20.21
C THR A 62 -7.01 -12.43 -19.91
N GLU A 63 -6.39 -13.21 -20.81
CA GLU A 63 -4.98 -13.60 -20.71
C GLU A 63 -4.05 -12.40 -20.51
N ALA A 64 -4.27 -11.32 -21.27
CA ALA A 64 -3.47 -10.10 -21.16
C ALA A 64 -3.62 -9.41 -19.79
N GLN A 65 -4.81 -9.45 -19.19
CA GLN A 65 -5.04 -8.88 -17.86
C GLN A 65 -4.44 -9.75 -16.77
N ALA A 66 -4.54 -11.08 -16.89
CA ALA A 66 -3.94 -12.02 -15.95
C ALA A 66 -2.40 -11.92 -15.97
N GLU A 67 -1.79 -11.79 -17.15
CA GLU A 67 -0.35 -11.62 -17.29
C GLU A 67 0.11 -10.26 -16.75
N TRP A 68 -0.65 -9.19 -17.02
CA TRP A 68 -0.38 -7.88 -16.43
C TRP A 68 -0.40 -7.95 -14.89
N ALA A 69 -1.46 -8.52 -14.32
CA ALA A 69 -1.63 -8.65 -12.89
C ALA A 69 -0.46 -9.44 -12.25
N ARG A 70 -0.05 -10.54 -12.88
CA ARG A 70 1.12 -11.33 -12.47
C ARG A 70 2.42 -10.50 -12.52
N SER A 71 2.62 -9.73 -13.59
CA SER A 71 3.80 -8.87 -13.76
C SER A 71 3.87 -7.71 -12.77
N ALA A 72 2.73 -7.30 -12.21
CA ALA A 72 2.63 -6.18 -11.29
C ALA A 72 2.93 -6.57 -9.83
N ILE A 73 2.96 -7.86 -9.50
CA ILE A 73 3.31 -8.38 -8.17
C ILE A 73 4.78 -8.10 -7.88
N THR A 74 5.06 -7.39 -6.79
CA THR A 74 6.41 -7.01 -6.38
C THR A 74 6.59 -7.21 -4.88
N ARG A 75 7.75 -7.71 -4.48
CA ARG A 75 8.12 -7.77 -3.06
C ARG A 75 8.66 -6.40 -2.62
N PRO A 76 8.20 -5.83 -1.50
CA PRO A 76 8.80 -4.61 -0.95
C PRO A 76 10.24 -4.87 -0.48
N VAL A 77 11.05 -3.82 -0.43
CA VAL A 77 12.43 -3.92 0.07
C VAL A 77 12.41 -4.29 1.55
N VAL A 78 13.06 -5.39 1.91
CA VAL A 78 13.20 -5.83 3.30
C VAL A 78 14.25 -4.95 3.98
N ASP A 79 13.85 -4.27 5.04
CA ASP A 79 14.71 -3.41 5.84
C ASP A 79 14.27 -3.46 7.31
N GLN A 80 15.05 -4.17 8.13
CA GLN A 80 14.74 -4.37 9.55
C GLN A 80 15.03 -3.11 10.36
N ASP A 81 16.10 -2.38 10.03
CA ASP A 81 16.50 -1.17 10.75
C ASP A 81 15.45 -0.07 10.58
N ARG A 82 14.88 0.07 9.36
CA ARG A 82 13.74 0.94 9.09
C ARG A 82 12.52 0.55 9.93
N PHE A 83 12.17 -0.74 9.96
CA PHE A 83 11.02 -1.22 10.73
C PHE A 83 11.19 -0.89 12.22
N ASP A 84 12.35 -1.19 12.79
CA ASP A 84 12.66 -0.95 14.20
C ASP A 84 12.65 0.55 14.54
N SER A 85 13.18 1.40 13.64
CA SER A 85 13.12 2.87 13.78
C SER A 85 11.68 3.39 13.87
N VAL A 86 10.82 2.97 12.93
CA VAL A 86 9.41 3.37 12.91
C VAL A 86 8.64 2.81 14.11
N TRP A 87 8.95 1.59 14.53
CA TRP A 87 8.38 0.97 15.72
C TRP A 87 8.69 1.76 16.99
N GLU A 88 9.96 2.11 17.23
CA GLU A 88 10.34 2.88 18.42
C GLU A 88 9.72 4.29 18.42
N LYS A 89 9.68 4.98 17.27
CA LYS A 89 8.97 6.26 17.12
C LYS A 89 7.50 6.15 17.50
N THR A 90 6.83 5.10 17.04
CA THR A 90 5.40 4.86 17.30
C THR A 90 5.17 4.52 18.77
N ARG A 91 6.00 3.65 19.33
CA ARG A 91 5.95 3.24 20.73
C ARG A 91 6.13 4.43 21.69
N ALA A 92 6.99 5.39 21.35
CA ALA A 92 7.19 6.60 22.14
C ALA A 92 5.93 7.48 22.25
N LEU A 93 4.96 7.34 21.34
CA LEU A 93 3.68 8.07 21.40
C LEU A 93 2.65 7.39 22.33
N ALA A 94 2.91 6.16 22.78
CA ALA A 94 1.98 5.41 23.62
C ALA A 94 1.73 6.14 24.95
N GLY A 95 0.46 6.35 25.29
CA GLY A 95 0.05 7.06 26.50
C GLY A 95 0.17 8.59 26.41
N GLY A 96 0.59 9.15 25.28
CA GLY A 96 0.70 10.61 25.09
C GLY A 96 -0.62 11.32 24.73
N TYR A 97 -1.67 10.57 24.40
CA TYR A 97 -2.98 11.14 24.11
C TYR A 97 -3.78 11.38 25.41
N GLU A 98 -4.13 12.63 25.66
CA GLU A 98 -5.13 13.02 26.66
C GLU A 98 -6.36 13.60 25.94
N MET A 99 -7.56 13.12 26.30
CA MET A 99 -8.79 13.71 25.78
C MET A 99 -8.96 15.13 26.34
N ASN A 100 -9.42 16.05 25.50
CA ASN A 100 -9.84 17.36 25.99
C ASN A 100 -11.03 17.16 26.96
N PRO A 101 -10.95 17.64 28.22
CA PRO A 101 -12.00 17.45 29.21
C PRO A 101 -13.32 18.13 28.84
#